data_AF-U9UDZ3-F1
#
_entry.id   AF-U9UDZ3-F1
#
_cell.length_a   1.000
_cell.length_b   1.000
_cell.length_c   1.000
_cell.angle_alpha   90.00
_cell.angle_beta   90.00
_cell.angle_gamma   90.00
#
_symmetry.space_group_name_H-M   'P 1'
#
loop_
_entity.id
_entity.type
_entity.pdbx_description
1 polymer ?
#
loop_
_entity_poly.entity_id
_entity_poly.type
_entity_poly.pdbx_seq_one_letter_code
_entity_poly.pdbx_strand_id
1 'polypeptide(L)'
;MQLETNNLDIVFEWIPYSQFNEINETGKNGLMTVYSAIWKNGPLYYQLGRYIRDPNKEIALKCLHNSQDQVESLLNEVKKHLATKHEILIIYGISQNPNTNDYILVQNNIIDWIIFEIPWGLESI
;
A
#
# COMPACT_ATOMS: atom_id res chain seq x y z
N MET A 1 23.55 -9.00 22.62
CA MET A 1 23.29 -9.00 21.17
C MET A 1 21.79 -9.11 20.99
N GLN A 2 21.10 -7.97 20.96
CA GLN A 2 19.67 -7.91 20.68
C GLN A 2 19.53 -7.58 19.20
N LEU A 3 18.84 -8.42 18.45
CA LEU A 3 18.36 -8.08 17.12
C LEU A 3 17.30 -7.01 17.32
N GLU A 4 17.58 -5.78 16.90
CA GLU A 4 16.57 -4.75 16.71
C GLU A 4 15.68 -5.21 15.56
N THR A 5 14.71 -6.08 15.87
CA THR A 5 13.55 -6.23 15.01
C THR A 5 12.83 -4.91 15.08
N ASN A 6 12.83 -4.15 13.97
CA ASN A 6 12.03 -2.96 13.78
C ASN A 6 10.55 -3.32 13.96
N ASN A 7 10.08 -3.41 15.21
CA ASN A 7 8.68 -3.58 15.59
C ASN A 7 7.96 -2.26 15.30
N LEU A 8 7.83 -1.95 14.02
CA LEU A 8 6.89 -0.94 13.55
C LEU A 8 5.56 -1.64 13.36
N ASP A 9 4.69 -1.56 14.36
CA ASP A 9 3.32 -2.04 14.24
C ASP A 9 2.55 -1.05 13.36
N ILE A 10 2.33 -1.46 12.11
CA ILE A 10 1.59 -0.68 11.13
C ILE A 10 0.11 -0.73 11.48
N VAL A 11 -0.52 0.43 11.56
CA VAL A 11 -1.95 0.55 11.81
C VAL A 11 -2.70 0.46 10.49
N PHE A 12 -3.63 -0.48 10.39
CA PHE A 12 -4.55 -0.57 9.26
C PHE A 12 -5.65 0.49 9.39
N GLU A 13 -5.81 1.37 8.39
CA GLU A 13 -6.70 2.54 8.46
C GLU A 13 -7.75 2.58 7.33
N TRP A 14 -8.88 3.24 7.59
CA TRP A 14 -9.72 3.80 6.52
C TRP A 14 -9.14 5.15 6.12
N ILE A 15 -8.72 5.28 4.86
CA ILE A 15 -7.97 6.43 4.37
C ILE A 15 -8.88 7.25 3.45
N PRO A 16 -9.22 8.51 3.80
CA PRO A 16 -9.99 9.36 2.90
C PRO A 16 -9.27 9.57 1.56
N TYR A 17 -9.98 9.41 0.44
CA TYR A 17 -9.38 9.52 -0.90
C TYR A 17 -8.68 10.86 -1.16
N SER A 18 -9.14 11.94 -0.52
CA SER A 18 -8.53 13.28 -0.60
C SER A 18 -7.10 13.37 -0.04
N GLN A 19 -6.65 12.33 0.65
CA GLN A 19 -5.28 12.19 1.17
C GLN A 19 -4.26 11.81 0.09
N PHE A 20 -4.73 11.35 -1.07
CA PHE A 20 -3.86 10.93 -2.17
C PHE A 20 -3.63 12.08 -3.16
N ASN A 21 -2.37 12.29 -3.51
CA ASN A 21 -1.90 13.23 -4.53
C ASN A 21 -1.18 12.47 -5.64
N GLU A 22 -0.96 13.14 -6.77
CA GLU A 22 -0.11 12.64 -7.86
C GLU A 22 -0.47 11.20 -8.28
N ILE A 23 -1.78 10.97 -8.43
CA ILE A 23 -2.32 9.65 -8.75
C ILE A 23 -2.07 9.37 -10.23
N ASN A 24 -1.21 8.38 -10.53
CA ASN A 24 -0.84 7.99 -11.89
C ASN A 24 -1.12 6.51 -12.11
N GLU A 25 -1.73 6.15 -13.25
CA GLU A 25 -1.96 4.73 -13.60
C GLU A 25 -0.61 4.05 -13.89
N THR A 26 -0.31 2.97 -13.18
CA THR A 26 0.93 2.19 -13.36
C THR A 26 0.69 0.87 -14.09
N GLY A 27 -0.54 0.36 -14.07
CA GLY A 27 -0.90 -0.81 -14.85
C GLY A 27 -2.38 -1.15 -14.77
N LYS A 28 -2.93 -1.68 -15.86
CA LYS A 28 -4.34 -2.05 -15.96
C LYS A 28 -4.51 -3.35 -16.70
N ASN A 29 -5.41 -4.19 -16.21
CA ASN A 29 -5.89 -5.38 -16.92
C ASN A 29 -7.41 -5.51 -16.75
N GLY A 30 -7.97 -6.64 -17.23
CA GLY A 30 -9.42 -6.87 -17.16
C GLY A 30 -10.00 -7.05 -15.75
N LEU A 31 -9.16 -7.24 -14.73
CA LEU A 31 -9.56 -7.50 -13.34
C LEU A 31 -9.20 -6.38 -12.37
N MET A 32 -8.19 -5.57 -12.67
CA MET A 32 -7.71 -4.52 -11.77
C MET A 32 -7.00 -3.39 -12.50
N THR A 33 -6.96 -2.22 -11.87
CA THR A 33 -5.99 -1.17 -12.16
C THR A 33 -5.15 -0.89 -10.90
N VAL A 34 -3.87 -0.69 -11.10
CA VAL A 34 -2.93 -0.21 -10.10
C VAL A 34 -2.54 1.22 -10.45
N TYR A 35 -2.53 2.08 -9.45
CA TYR A 35 -2.03 3.44 -9.54
C TYR A 35 -0.88 3.63 -8.54
N SER A 36 0.07 4.50 -8.85
CA SER A 36 0.95 5.10 -7.84
C SER A 36 0.32 6.39 -7.32
N ALA A 37 0.61 6.75 -6.07
CA ALA A 37 0.17 8.00 -5.48
C ALA A 37 1.09 8.41 -4.32
N ILE A 38 1.03 9.69 -3.94
CA ILE A 38 1.62 10.20 -2.70
C ILE A 38 0.53 10.32 -1.63
N TRP A 39 0.71 9.64 -0.51
CA TRP A 39 -0.16 9.76 0.65
C TRP A 39 0.34 10.87 1.59
N LYS A 40 -0.38 12.01 1.63
CA LYS A 40 -0.02 13.22 2.39
C LYS A 40 0.32 12.95 3.86
N ASN A 41 -0.64 12.37 4.59
CA ASN A 41 -0.44 12.08 6.00
C ASN A 41 0.43 10.84 6.22
N GLY A 42 0.42 9.93 5.24
CA GLY A 42 1.18 8.69 5.28
C GLY A 42 0.77 7.72 6.39
N PRO A 43 1.41 6.54 6.43
CA PRO A 43 1.06 5.47 7.34
C PRO A 43 1.33 5.85 8.80
N LEU A 44 0.45 5.35 9.67
CA LEU A 44 0.56 5.43 11.11
C LEU A 44 1.26 4.19 11.66
N TYR A 45 2.35 4.39 12.40
CA TYR A 45 3.10 3.35 13.08
C TYR A 45 2.99 3.53 14.58
N TYR A 46 2.93 2.42 15.32
CA TYR A 46 3.19 2.43 16.75
C TYR A 46 4.63 2.01 17.00
N GLN A 47 5.42 2.91 17.57
CA GLN A 47 6.84 2.69 17.84
C GLN A 47 7.20 3.29 19.20
N LEU A 48 7.88 2.51 20.05
CA LEU A 48 8.40 2.96 21.35
C LEU A 48 7.33 3.64 22.24
N GLY A 49 6.11 3.09 22.26
CA GLY A 49 5.03 3.58 23.11
C GLY A 49 4.28 4.80 22.58
N ARG A 50 4.51 5.22 21.33
CA ARG A 50 3.84 6.37 20.71
C ARG A 50 3.45 6.11 19.26
N TYR A 51 2.45 6.84 18.79
CA TYR A 51 2.05 6.86 17.39
C TYR A 51 2.86 7.89 16.59
N ILE A 52 3.39 7.48 15.43
CA ILE A 52 4.21 8.30 14.54
C ILE A 52 3.65 8.15 13.11
N ARG A 53 3.61 9.23 12.33
CA ARG A 53 3.27 9.19 10.90
C ARG A 53 4.50 9.40 10.03
N ASP A 54 4.52 8.73 8.87
CA ASP A 54 5.53 8.90 7.81
C ASP A 54 4.90 9.64 6.62
N PRO A 55 4.83 10.98 6.63
CA PRO A 55 4.08 11.75 5.65
C PRO A 55 4.69 11.70 4.25
N ASN A 56 3.87 12.05 3.24
CA ASN A 56 4.23 12.07 1.82
C ASN A 56 4.80 10.73 1.33
N LYS A 57 4.26 9.62 1.84
CA LYS A 57 4.70 8.28 1.46
C LYS A 57 4.22 7.94 0.06
N GLU A 58 5.13 7.46 -0.79
CA GLU A 58 4.75 6.84 -2.06
C GLU A 58 4.08 5.48 -1.80
N ILE A 59 2.94 5.26 -2.45
CA ILE A 59 2.11 4.07 -2.25
C ILE A 59 1.56 3.55 -3.57
N ALA A 60 1.15 2.30 -3.57
CA ALA A 60 0.34 1.70 -4.62
C ALA A 60 -1.13 1.66 -4.19
N LEU A 61 -2.00 2.13 -5.07
CA LEU A 61 -3.46 2.06 -4.96
C LEU A 61 -3.96 0.98 -5.91
N LYS A 62 -4.45 -0.13 -5.36
CA LYS A 62 -4.97 -1.25 -6.15
C LYS A 62 -6.49 -1.22 -6.17
N CYS A 63 -7.07 -1.00 -7.35
CA CYS A 63 -8.51 -0.96 -7.60
C CYS A 63 -8.93 -2.21 -8.36
N LEU A 64 -9.98 -2.92 -7.91
CA LEU A 64 -10.49 -4.14 -8.54
C LEU A 64 -11.69 -3.81 -9.43
N HIS A 65 -11.66 -4.19 -10.70
CA HIS A 65 -12.75 -3.99 -11.66
C HIS A 65 -13.64 -5.22 -11.69
N ASN A 66 -14.96 -5.04 -11.56
CA ASN A 66 -15.97 -6.10 -11.71
C ASN A 66 -15.80 -7.34 -10.81
N SER A 67 -16.21 -7.24 -9.55
CA SER A 67 -16.82 -8.40 -8.90
C SER A 67 -18.13 -8.00 -8.28
N GLN A 68 -19.12 -8.88 -8.41
CA GLN A 68 -20.41 -8.80 -7.72
C GLN A 68 -20.23 -8.45 -6.22
N ASP A 69 -19.05 -8.76 -5.65
CA ASP A 69 -18.60 -8.40 -4.31
C ASP A 69 -17.12 -7.91 -4.29
N GLN A 70 -16.85 -6.68 -4.77
CA GLN A 70 -15.49 -6.05 -4.71
C GLN A 70 -14.88 -6.09 -3.30
N VAL A 71 -15.73 -5.87 -2.29
CA VAL A 71 -15.37 -5.89 -0.87
C VAL A 71 -14.91 -7.28 -0.44
N GLU A 72 -15.60 -8.34 -0.85
CA GLU A 72 -15.23 -9.71 -0.50
C GLU A 72 -13.90 -10.12 -1.13
N SER A 73 -13.69 -9.74 -2.40
CA SER A 73 -12.42 -9.97 -3.09
C SER A 73 -11.25 -9.30 -2.38
N LEU A 74 -11.42 -8.02 -2.02
CA LEU A 74 -10.43 -7.24 -1.28
C LEU A 74 -10.16 -7.86 0.10
N LEU A 75 -11.22 -8.25 0.83
CA LEU A 75 -11.09 -8.89 2.14
C LEU A 75 -10.35 -10.24 2.06
N ASN A 76 -10.61 -11.03 1.02
CA ASN A 76 -9.92 -12.29 0.78
C ASN A 76 -8.44 -12.08 0.46
N GLU A 77 -8.09 -11.02 -0.27
CA GLU A 77 -6.70 -10.65 -0.52
C GLU A 77 -5.97 -10.26 0.78
N VAL A 78 -6.60 -9.42 1.62
CA VAL A 78 -6.08 -9.05 2.93
C VAL A 78 -5.89 -10.28 3.82
N LYS A 79 -6.88 -11.18 3.90
CA LYS A 79 -6.78 -12.44 4.66
C LYS A 79 -5.64 -13.33 4.18
N LYS A 80 -5.49 -13.49 2.86
CA LYS A 80 -4.40 -14.28 2.27
C LYS A 80 -3.04 -13.70 2.61
N HIS A 81 -2.92 -12.39 2.57
CA HIS A 81 -1.70 -11.70 2.96
C HIS A 81 -1.35 -11.93 4.45
N LEU A 82 -2.33 -11.73 5.34
CA LEU A 82 -2.16 -11.98 6.79
C LEU A 82 -1.79 -13.44 7.10
N ALA A 83 -2.33 -14.40 6.35
CA ALA A 83 -2.03 -15.82 6.54
C ALA A 83 -0.61 -16.21 6.08
N THR A 84 -0.04 -15.50 5.10
CA THR A 84 1.26 -15.85 4.50
C THR A 84 2.43 -15.08 5.06
N LYS A 85 2.19 -14.01 5.85
CA LYS A 85 3.22 -13.14 6.44
C LYS A 85 4.32 -12.76 5.44
N HIS A 86 3.91 -12.38 4.22
CA HIS A 86 4.87 -11.88 3.24
C HIS A 86 5.40 -10.51 3.69
N GLU A 87 6.57 -10.48 4.30
CA GLU A 87 7.21 -9.26 4.83
C GLU A 87 7.42 -8.15 3.76
N ILE A 88 7.37 -8.51 2.48
CA ILE A 88 7.61 -7.63 1.33
C ILE A 88 6.40 -6.73 1.02
N LEU A 89 5.18 -7.21 1.29
CA LEU A 89 3.96 -6.46 1.01
C LEU A 89 3.43 -5.91 2.34
N ILE A 90 3.24 -4.60 2.40
CA ILE A 90 2.67 -3.91 3.55
C ILE A 90 1.32 -3.37 3.10
N ILE A 91 0.26 -3.83 3.77
CA ILE A 91 -1.09 -3.28 3.58
C ILE A 91 -1.33 -2.21 4.64
N TYR A 92 -1.51 -0.96 4.20
CA TYR A 92 -1.77 0.17 5.08
C TYR A 92 -3.24 0.38 5.39
N GLY A 93 -4.13 -0.04 4.49
CA GLY A 93 -5.54 0.24 4.69
C GLY A 93 -6.39 0.12 3.44
N ILE A 94 -7.57 0.70 3.54
CA ILE A 94 -8.56 0.76 2.48
C ILE A 94 -9.03 2.19 2.26
N SER A 95 -9.40 2.48 1.03
CA SER A 95 -10.05 3.73 0.64
C SER A 95 -11.21 3.43 -0.30
N GLN A 96 -11.94 4.48 -0.66
CA GLN A 96 -13.00 4.41 -1.66
C GLN A 96 -12.91 5.63 -2.57
N ASN A 97 -12.93 5.39 -3.88
CA ASN A 97 -12.98 6.46 -4.86
C ASN A 97 -14.36 7.13 -4.79
N PRO A 98 -14.46 8.43 -4.49
CA PRO A 98 -15.76 9.10 -4.37
C PRO A 98 -16.50 9.24 -5.72
N ASN A 99 -15.79 9.11 -6.85
CA ASN A 99 -16.37 9.27 -8.18
C ASN A 99 -16.90 7.95 -8.75
N THR A 100 -16.17 6.85 -8.52
CA THR A 100 -16.53 5.53 -9.07
C THR A 100 -17.15 4.59 -8.04
N ASN A 101 -17.07 4.94 -6.75
CA ASN A 101 -17.42 4.11 -5.59
C ASN A 101 -16.58 2.83 -5.43
N ASP A 102 -15.55 2.65 -6.27
CA ASP A 102 -14.66 1.50 -6.17
C ASP A 102 -13.87 1.53 -4.87
N TYR A 103 -13.78 0.38 -4.22
CA TYR A 103 -12.87 0.17 -3.10
C TYR A 103 -11.44 0.02 -3.59
N ILE A 104 -10.52 0.58 -2.80
CA ILE A 104 -9.09 0.65 -3.11
C ILE A 104 -8.32 0.04 -1.96
N LEU A 105 -7.44 -0.90 -2.27
CA LEU A 105 -6.45 -1.40 -1.32
C LEU A 105 -5.21 -0.49 -1.38
N VAL A 106 -4.76 -0.02 -0.21
CA VAL A 106 -3.61 0.86 -0.06
C VAL A 106 -2.43 0.07 0.48
N GLN A 107 -1.34 0.03 -0.29
CA GLN A 107 -0.16 -0.79 0.04
C GLN A 107 1.15 -0.09 -0.34
N ASN A 108 2.28 -0.59 0.15
CA ASN A 108 3.60 -0.09 -0.24
C ASN A 108 3.86 -0.30 -1.74
N ASN A 109 4.67 0.58 -2.33
CA ASN A 109 5.20 0.34 -3.67
C ASN A 109 6.25 -0.78 -3.60
N ILE A 110 6.08 -1.84 -4.38
CA ILE A 110 7.02 -2.98 -4.42
C ILE A 110 8.35 -2.55 -5.06
N ILE A 111 8.34 -1.51 -5.90
CA ILE A 111 9.54 -1.00 -6.56
C ILE A 111 10.57 -0.52 -5.53
N ASP A 112 10.14 0.05 -4.40
CA ASP A 112 11.04 0.48 -3.33
C ASP A 112 11.91 -0.68 -2.84
N TRP A 113 11.36 -1.89 -2.69
CA TRP A 113 12.11 -3.08 -2.26
C TRP A 113 13.12 -3.55 -3.32
N ILE A 114 12.79 -3.47 -4.61
CA ILE A 114 13.70 -3.86 -5.69
C ILE A 114 14.88 -2.87 -5.76
N ILE A 115 14.65 -1.58 -5.52
CA ILE A 115 15.69 -0.56 -5.54
C ILE A 115 16.66 -0.71 -4.35
N PHE A 116 16.20 -1.15 -3.18
CA PHE A 116 17.08 -1.38 -2.03
C PHE A 116 17.91 -2.68 -2.10
N GLU A 117 17.50 -3.67 -2.91
CA GLU A 117 18.23 -4.93 -3.15
C GLU A 117 19.16 -4.88 -4.37
N ILE A 118 19.08 -3.85 -5.23
CA ILE A 118 20.05 -3.63 -6.31
C ILE A 118 21.07 -2.58 -5.83
N PRO A 119 22.25 -2.99 -5.33
CA PRO A 119 23.34 -2.05 -5.14
C PRO A 119 23.73 -1.51 -6.52
N TRP A 120 23.57 -0.19 -6.71
CA TRP A 120 24.01 0.63 -7.84
C TRP A 120 24.68 -0.12 -8.98
N GLY A 121 23.92 -0.35 -10.06
CA GLY A 121 24.45 -0.97 -11.26
C GLY A 121 23.42 -1.06 -12.35
N LEU A 122 23.07 0.09 -12.95
CA LEU A 122 23.00 0.26 -14.40
C LEU A 122 22.78 1.75 -14.67
N GLU A 123 23.88 2.45 -14.95
CA GLU A 123 23.85 3.65 -15.77
C GLU A 123 23.25 3.27 -17.13
N SER A 124 22.24 4.02 -17.54
CA SER A 124 21.92 4.38 -18.93
C SER A 124 22.50 3.51 -20.05
N ILE A 125 21.63 2.76 -20.75
CA ILE A 125 21.34 2.81 -22.21
C ILE A 125 20.13 1.91 -22.49
#